data_AF-A0A942N4H7-F1
#
_entry.id   AF-A0A942N4H7-F1
#
_cell.length_a   1.000
_cell.length_b   1.000
_cell.length_c   1.000
_cell.angle_alpha   90.00
_cell.angle_beta   90.00
_cell.angle_gamma   90.00
#
_symmetry.space_group_name_H-M   'P 1'
#
loop_
_entity.id
_entity.type
_entity.pdbx_description
1 polymer ?
#
loop_
_entity_poly.entity_id
_entity_poly.type
_entity_poly.pdbx_seq_one_letter_code
_entity_poly.pdbx_strand_id
1 'polypeptide(L)'
;MDYEGNTVLVVCEYFDPALTTESELWLFTFNPGSGGLYSTPTYETIITYPSSYFGNAKPVIAFTSSQIFIVYRKNASEGLKQRTKWYDTGWTSEANVPQTDANSINPAVAGRAAHVHIVFESLAEIHYKFAYRQGSSWRYESLINLSSGSGFNQNYHPSISISDGSNAYVM
;
A
#
# COMPACT_ATOMS: atom_id res chain seq x y z
N MET A 1 8.50 -1.96 9.16
CA MET A 1 9.20 -2.77 8.16
C MET A 1 8.51 -4.10 8.21
N ASP A 2 7.76 -4.45 7.17
CA ASP A 2 7.16 -5.77 7.09
C ASP A 2 8.29 -6.75 6.74
N TYR A 3 8.63 -7.64 7.67
CA TYR A 3 9.71 -8.62 7.50
C TYR A 3 9.08 -9.99 7.27
N GLU A 4 9.02 -10.40 6.00
CA GLU A 4 8.51 -11.72 5.62
C GLU A 4 9.55 -12.40 4.72
N GLY A 5 10.53 -13.01 5.38
CA GLY A 5 11.65 -13.68 4.72
C GLY A 5 12.62 -12.71 4.05
N ASN A 6 13.29 -13.20 2.99
CA ASN A 6 14.33 -12.46 2.27
C ASN A 6 13.85 -11.95 0.91
N THR A 7 12.55 -11.95 0.64
CA THR A 7 12.00 -11.39 -0.61
C THR A 7 11.74 -9.91 -0.41
N VAL A 8 12.19 -9.08 -1.36
CA VAL A 8 11.91 -7.64 -1.37
C VAL A 8 10.89 -7.35 -2.46
N LEU A 9 9.82 -6.65 -2.07
CA LEU A 9 8.80 -6.16 -3.00
C LEU A 9 8.87 -4.64 -3.10
N VAL A 10 8.78 -4.12 -4.32
CA VAL A 10 8.72 -2.69 -4.58
C VAL A 10 7.51 -2.41 -5.47
N VAL A 11 6.64 -1.50 -5.05
CA VAL A 11 5.57 -0.98 -5.88
C VAL A 11 5.93 0.42 -6.36
N CYS A 12 5.76 0.71 -7.65
CA CYS A 12 6.00 2.04 -8.19
C CYS A 12 5.09 2.36 -9.38
N GLU A 13 5.04 3.64 -9.72
CA GLU A 13 4.42 4.13 -10.95
C GLU A 13 5.36 3.89 -12.13
N TYR A 14 4.82 3.46 -13.27
CA TYR A 14 5.53 3.31 -14.54
C TYR A 14 4.74 4.01 -15.65
N PHE A 15 5.46 4.72 -16.51
CA PHE A 15 4.87 5.31 -17.71
C PHE A 15 5.94 5.43 -18.80
N ASP A 16 5.65 4.86 -19.95
CA ASP A 16 6.44 5.03 -21.17
C ASP A 16 5.51 5.44 -22.32
N PRO A 17 5.57 6.71 -22.79
CA PRO A 17 4.70 7.19 -23.85
C PRO A 17 4.95 6.53 -25.21
N ALA A 18 6.07 5.81 -25.38
CA ALA A 18 6.31 5.02 -26.59
C ALA A 18 5.55 3.69 -26.59
N LEU A 19 5.10 3.21 -25.42
CA LEU A 19 4.50 1.89 -25.24
C LEU A 19 3.02 1.94 -24.83
N THR A 20 2.59 2.98 -24.12
CA THR A 20 1.24 3.08 -23.56
C THR A 20 0.75 4.53 -23.48
N THR A 21 -0.57 4.71 -23.56
CA THR A 21 -1.25 6.01 -23.32
C THR A 21 -1.66 6.19 -21.86
N GLU A 22 -1.66 5.11 -21.08
CA GLU A 22 -2.02 5.06 -19.66
C GLU A 22 -0.77 4.85 -18.80
N SER A 23 -0.80 5.33 -17.57
CA SER A 23 0.20 4.95 -16.56
C SER A 23 -0.15 3.63 -15.92
N GLU A 24 0.86 2.97 -15.36
CA GLU A 24 0.76 1.66 -14.75
C GLU A 24 1.32 1.67 -13.32
N LEU A 25 0.75 0.84 -12.45
CA LEU A 25 1.44 0.46 -11.22
C LEU A 25 2.14 -0.87 -11.44
N TRP A 26 3.45 -0.91 -11.21
CA TRP A 26 4.26 -2.12 -11.31
C TRP A 26 4.61 -2.63 -9.92
N LEU A 27 4.60 -3.96 -9.77
CA LEU A 27 5.14 -4.64 -8.61
C LEU A 27 6.39 -5.40 -9.03
N PHE A 28 7.54 -5.01 -8.50
CA PHE A 28 8.79 -5.74 -8.65
C PHE A 28 8.97 -6.73 -7.51
N THR A 29 9.41 -7.94 -7.85
CA THR A 29 9.79 -8.98 -6.89
C THR A 29 11.28 -9.29 -7.04
N PHE A 30 12.03 -9.03 -5.98
CA PHE A 30 13.44 -9.37 -5.85
C PHE A 30 13.58 -10.58 -4.92
N ASN A 31 14.05 -11.69 -5.48
CA ASN A 31 14.40 -12.88 -4.72
C ASN A 31 15.93 -12.97 -4.58
N PRO A 32 16.45 -13.36 -3.41
CA PRO A 32 17.87 -13.51 -3.21
C PRO A 32 18.36 -14.77 -3.92
N GLY A 33 19.51 -14.67 -4.60
CA GLY A 33 20.23 -15.83 -5.11
C GLY A 33 20.86 -16.65 -3.98
N SER A 34 21.54 -17.74 -4.35
CA SER A 34 22.19 -18.67 -3.41
C SER A 34 23.24 -18.04 -2.47
N GLY A 35 23.71 -16.83 -2.76
CA GLY A 35 24.63 -16.05 -1.92
C GLY A 35 24.00 -14.86 -1.18
N GLY A 36 22.65 -14.75 -1.15
CA GLY A 36 21.97 -13.60 -0.55
C GLY A 36 21.99 -12.32 -1.40
N LEU A 37 22.56 -12.38 -2.61
CA LEU A 37 22.60 -11.26 -3.55
C LEU A 37 21.29 -11.18 -4.33
N TYR A 38 20.71 -9.98 -4.41
CA TYR A 38 19.56 -9.71 -5.26
C TYR A 38 19.99 -9.47 -6.71
N SER A 39 19.32 -10.13 -7.65
CA SER A 39 19.54 -9.99 -9.09
C SER A 39 18.38 -9.26 -9.77
N THR A 40 18.31 -9.32 -11.10
CA THR A 40 17.21 -8.77 -11.90
C THR A 40 15.85 -9.18 -11.33
N PRO A 41 14.96 -8.22 -11.02
CA PRO A 41 13.63 -8.53 -10.50
C PRO A 41 12.74 -9.11 -11.60
N THR A 42 11.71 -9.82 -11.17
CA THR A 42 10.50 -10.03 -11.99
C THR A 42 9.53 -8.88 -11.73
N TYR A 43 8.64 -8.58 -12.67
CA TYR A 43 7.61 -7.57 -12.47
C TYR A 43 6.25 -8.00 -13.02
N GLU A 44 5.20 -7.43 -12.46
CA GLU A 44 3.83 -7.57 -12.96
C GLU A 44 3.09 -6.23 -12.90
N THR A 45 2.23 -5.95 -13.89
CA THR A 45 1.36 -4.78 -13.91
C THR A 45 0.15 -5.02 -13.00
N ILE A 46 -0.02 -4.14 -12.02
CA ILE A 46 -1.06 -4.22 -11.00
C ILE A 46 -2.34 -3.52 -11.44
N ILE A 47 -2.26 -2.36 -12.08
CA ILE A 47 -3.43 -1.61 -12.57
C ILE A 47 -2.95 -0.58 -13.59
N THR A 48 -3.86 -0.09 -14.44
CA THR A 48 -3.68 1.09 -15.30
C THR A 48 -4.50 2.27 -14.79
N TYR A 49 -4.02 3.48 -15.01
CA TYR A 49 -4.69 4.72 -14.63
C TYR A 49 -4.28 5.87 -15.57
N PRO A 50 -5.07 6.97 -15.63
CA PRO A 50 -4.81 8.06 -16.57
C PRO A 50 -3.39 8.60 -16.46
N SER A 51 -2.70 8.72 -17.59
CA SER A 51 -1.33 9.24 -17.64
C SER A 51 -1.20 10.69 -17.17
N SER A 52 -2.29 11.45 -17.23
CA SER A 52 -2.40 12.79 -16.63
C SER A 52 -2.24 12.79 -15.11
N TYR A 53 -2.33 11.62 -14.46
CA TYR A 53 -2.19 11.46 -13.02
C TYR A 53 -0.87 10.81 -12.60
N PHE A 54 0.04 10.54 -13.54
CA PHE A 54 1.38 10.03 -13.26
C PHE A 54 2.13 10.89 -12.23
N GLY A 55 2.82 10.24 -11.29
CA GLY A 55 3.53 10.86 -10.18
C GLY A 55 2.66 11.19 -8.96
N ASN A 56 1.33 11.03 -9.07
CA ASN A 56 0.37 11.34 -8.02
C ASN A 56 -0.37 10.11 -7.47
N ALA A 57 -0.17 8.92 -8.07
CA ALA A 57 -0.81 7.71 -7.56
C ALA A 57 -0.28 7.29 -6.20
N LYS A 58 1.00 7.60 -5.90
CA LYS A 58 1.64 7.37 -4.59
C LYS A 58 1.35 5.96 -4.03
N PRO A 59 1.66 4.89 -4.78
CA PRO A 59 1.36 3.54 -4.33
C PRO A 59 2.19 3.16 -3.10
N VAL A 60 1.57 2.48 -2.15
CA VAL A 60 2.21 1.91 -0.97
C VAL A 60 1.82 0.45 -0.81
N ILE A 61 2.70 -0.35 -0.20
CA ILE A 61 2.58 -1.81 -0.12
C ILE A 61 2.77 -2.32 1.31
N ALA A 62 1.94 -3.28 1.70
CA ALA A 62 2.19 -4.18 2.82
C ALA A 62 2.41 -5.59 2.28
N PHE A 63 3.47 -6.25 2.73
CA PHE A 63 3.86 -7.59 2.32
C PHE A 63 3.89 -8.49 3.54
N THR A 64 2.99 -9.44 3.59
CA THR A 64 2.76 -10.30 4.76
C THR A 64 2.87 -11.77 4.33
N SER A 65 2.99 -12.66 5.30
CA SER A 65 2.90 -14.12 5.13
C SER A 65 1.59 -14.61 4.50
N SER A 66 0.56 -13.77 4.42
CA SER A 66 -0.77 -14.14 3.91
C SER A 66 -1.16 -13.42 2.62
N GLN A 67 -0.58 -12.25 2.33
CA GLN A 67 -0.94 -11.43 1.18
C GLN A 67 0.06 -10.33 0.83
N ILE A 68 -0.10 -9.81 -0.38
CA ILE A 68 0.36 -8.48 -0.80
C ILE A 68 -0.84 -7.54 -0.84
N PHE A 69 -0.78 -6.42 -0.14
CA PHE A 69 -1.84 -5.40 -0.12
C PHE A 69 -1.27 -4.06 -0.59
N ILE A 70 -1.86 -3.49 -1.64
CA ILE A 70 -1.41 -2.23 -2.24
C ILE A 70 -2.52 -1.19 -2.11
N VAL A 71 -2.17 0.01 -1.64
CA VAL A 71 -3.04 1.20 -1.59
C VAL A 71 -2.47 2.28 -2.48
N TYR A 72 -3.32 2.99 -3.20
CA TYR A 72 -2.92 4.04 -4.13
C TYR A 72 -4.07 5.00 -4.41
N ARG A 73 -3.76 6.10 -5.10
CA ARG A 73 -4.73 7.03 -5.69
C ARG A 73 -4.84 6.77 -7.18
N LYS A 74 -6.05 6.69 -7.70
CA LYS A 74 -6.28 6.44 -9.14
C LYS A 74 -6.45 7.72 -9.95
N ASN A 75 -6.98 8.76 -9.33
CA ASN A 75 -7.21 10.09 -9.91
C ASN A 75 -7.47 11.10 -8.77
N ALA A 76 -7.74 12.35 -9.15
CA ALA A 76 -7.95 13.45 -8.21
C ALA A 76 -9.35 13.50 -7.56
N SER A 77 -10.32 12.69 -8.01
CA SER A 77 -11.73 12.82 -7.64
C SER A 77 -12.25 11.70 -6.76
N GLU A 78 -11.56 10.55 -6.73
CA GLU A 78 -11.95 9.38 -5.96
C GLU A 78 -11.15 9.25 -4.65
N GLY A 79 -11.67 8.43 -3.74
CA GLY A 79 -10.94 7.96 -2.56
C GLY A 79 -9.77 7.04 -2.89
N LEU A 80 -9.08 6.61 -1.84
CA LEU A 80 -8.00 5.62 -1.94
C LEU A 80 -8.55 4.31 -2.51
N LYS A 81 -7.81 3.75 -3.46
CA LYS A 81 -8.05 2.42 -4.03
C LYS A 81 -7.13 1.41 -3.37
N GLN A 82 -7.56 0.15 -3.40
CA GLN A 82 -6.74 -0.98 -3.01
C GLN A 82 -6.81 -2.12 -4.02
N ARG A 83 -5.73 -2.90 -4.08
CA ARG A 83 -5.70 -4.20 -4.74
C ARG A 83 -4.91 -5.18 -3.89
N THR A 84 -5.39 -6.42 -3.77
CA THR A 84 -4.79 -7.42 -2.89
C THR A 84 -4.46 -8.69 -3.66
N LYS A 85 -3.28 -9.26 -3.46
CA LYS A 85 -2.92 -10.62 -3.90
C LYS A 85 -2.98 -11.52 -2.67
N TRP A 86 -4.02 -12.33 -2.57
CA TRP A 86 -4.05 -13.42 -1.59
C TRP A 86 -3.27 -14.60 -2.15
N TYR A 87 -2.42 -15.25 -1.36
CA TYR A 87 -1.60 -16.35 -1.90
C TYR A 87 -2.40 -17.60 -2.26
N ASP A 88 -3.59 -17.77 -1.69
CA ASP A 88 -4.49 -18.88 -1.95
C ASP A 88 -5.47 -18.63 -3.12
N THR A 89 -5.78 -17.36 -3.45
CA THR A 89 -6.76 -17.04 -4.51
C THR A 89 -6.25 -16.12 -5.62
N GLY A 90 -5.05 -15.56 -5.48
CA GLY A 90 -4.49 -14.59 -6.42
C GLY A 90 -5.00 -13.16 -6.23
N TRP A 91 -4.89 -12.35 -7.29
CA TRP A 91 -5.29 -10.94 -7.28
C TRP A 91 -6.81 -10.75 -7.21
N THR A 92 -7.26 -9.88 -6.31
CA THR A 92 -8.62 -9.37 -6.30
C THR A 92 -8.82 -8.31 -7.39
N SER A 93 -10.09 -8.00 -7.70
CA SER A 93 -10.44 -6.76 -8.38
C SER A 93 -10.00 -5.54 -7.55
N GLU A 94 -9.83 -4.40 -8.22
CA GLU A 94 -9.69 -3.11 -7.55
C GLU A 94 -10.93 -2.82 -6.69
N ALA A 95 -10.72 -2.34 -5.47
CA ALA A 95 -11.81 -1.86 -4.63
C ALA A 95 -11.44 -0.54 -3.95
N ASN A 96 -12.44 0.13 -3.38
CA ASN A 96 -12.22 1.32 -2.56
C ASN A 96 -11.75 0.93 -1.16
N VAL A 97 -10.85 1.72 -0.57
CA VAL A 97 -10.75 1.80 0.89
C VAL A 97 -11.96 2.60 1.36
N PRO A 98 -12.88 2.03 2.16
CA PRO A 98 -14.13 2.70 2.49
C PRO A 98 -13.89 3.96 3.31
N GLN A 99 -14.83 4.92 3.29
CA GLN A 99 -14.73 6.21 4.00
C GLN A 99 -13.43 6.98 3.67
N THR A 100 -13.00 6.91 2.41
CA THR A 100 -11.98 7.78 1.84
C THR A 100 -12.59 8.54 0.66
N ASP A 101 -12.00 9.66 0.32
CA ASP A 101 -12.48 10.60 -0.70
C ASP A 101 -11.31 11.28 -1.44
N ALA A 102 -11.62 12.25 -2.29
CA ALA A 102 -10.63 13.00 -3.07
C ALA A 102 -9.52 13.67 -2.23
N ASN A 103 -9.80 13.99 -0.96
CA ASN A 103 -8.87 14.63 -0.03
C ASN A 103 -7.97 13.61 0.68
N SER A 104 -8.27 12.32 0.58
CA SER A 104 -7.50 11.25 1.19
C SER A 104 -6.21 11.01 0.39
N ILE A 105 -5.10 11.54 0.89
CA ILE A 105 -3.80 11.58 0.22
C ILE A 105 -2.68 11.01 1.10
N ASN A 106 -1.48 10.87 0.51
CA ASN A 106 -0.27 10.43 1.21
C ASN A 106 -0.49 9.16 2.09
N PRO A 107 -1.01 8.06 1.51
CA PRO A 107 -1.24 6.85 2.29
C PRO A 107 0.09 6.24 2.75
N ALA A 108 0.08 5.56 3.89
CA ALA A 108 1.08 4.60 4.30
C ALA A 108 0.40 3.36 4.87
N VAL A 109 1.06 2.21 4.77
CA VAL A 109 0.49 0.93 5.18
C VAL A 109 1.55 0.05 5.84
N ALA A 110 1.11 -0.74 6.82
CA ALA A 110 1.89 -1.84 7.40
C ALA A 110 0.97 -3.05 7.60
N GLY A 111 1.51 -4.26 7.49
CA GLY A 111 0.74 -5.49 7.60
C GLY A 111 1.36 -6.51 8.53
N ARG A 112 0.53 -7.42 9.06
CA ARG A 112 0.98 -8.62 9.75
C ARG A 112 -0.04 -9.72 9.59
N ALA A 113 0.39 -10.90 9.12
CA ALA A 113 -0.51 -11.98 8.73
C ALA A 113 -1.67 -11.43 7.88
N ALA A 114 -2.91 -11.81 8.16
CA ALA A 114 -4.09 -11.37 7.41
C ALA A 114 -4.67 -10.00 7.84
N HIS A 115 -3.85 -9.13 8.45
CA HIS A 115 -4.23 -7.80 8.92
C HIS A 115 -3.44 -6.70 8.23
N VAL A 116 -4.09 -5.56 8.00
CA VAL A 116 -3.45 -4.34 7.47
C VAL A 116 -3.87 -3.11 8.26
N HIS A 117 -2.91 -2.21 8.42
CA HIS A 117 -3.03 -0.95 9.11
C HIS A 117 -2.74 0.16 8.10
N ILE A 118 -3.75 0.96 7.79
CA ILE A 118 -3.67 2.02 6.79
C ILE A 118 -3.72 3.35 7.54
N VAL A 119 -2.79 4.23 7.25
CA VAL A 119 -2.85 5.64 7.66
C VAL A 119 -2.82 6.51 6.42
N PHE A 120 -3.53 7.63 6.46
CA PHE A 120 -3.57 8.57 5.35
C PHE A 120 -3.86 9.98 5.87
N GLU A 121 -3.49 10.95 5.06
CA GLU A 121 -3.80 12.35 5.30
C GLU A 121 -5.14 12.69 4.65
N SER A 122 -5.99 13.47 5.33
CA SER A 122 -7.16 14.09 4.73
C SER A 122 -7.42 15.44 5.39
N LEU A 123 -7.54 16.50 4.59
CA LEU A 123 -7.81 17.87 5.07
C LEU A 123 -6.88 18.32 6.22
N ALA A 124 -5.57 18.04 6.09
CA ALA A 124 -4.55 18.31 7.12
C ALA A 124 -4.73 17.53 8.44
N GLU A 125 -5.45 16.41 8.41
CA GLU A 125 -5.59 15.47 9.52
C GLU A 125 -5.06 14.09 9.14
N ILE A 126 -4.49 13.38 10.11
CA ILE A 126 -4.09 11.98 9.95
C ILE A 126 -5.23 11.08 10.39
N HIS A 127 -5.63 10.20 9.49
CA HIS A 127 -6.65 9.21 9.71
C HIS A 127 -6.02 7.81 9.73
N TYR A 128 -6.56 6.95 10.57
CA TYR A 128 -6.19 5.55 10.70
C TYR A 128 -7.37 4.63 10.38
N LYS A 129 -7.06 3.54 9.70
CA LYS A 129 -8.02 2.50 9.36
C LYS A 129 -7.40 1.11 9.48
N PHE A 130 -8.11 0.22 10.16
CA PHE A 130 -7.74 -1.18 10.30
C PHE A 130 -8.59 -2.05 9.40
N ALA A 131 -7.98 -3.07 8.79
CA ALA A 131 -8.72 -4.12 8.10
C ALA A 131 -8.14 -5.51 8.37
N TYR A 132 -9.01 -6.51 8.36
CA TYR A 132 -8.65 -7.92 8.46
C TYR A 132 -9.41 -8.74 7.43
N ARG A 133 -8.83 -9.89 7.08
CA ARG A 133 -9.43 -10.81 6.12
C ARG A 133 -10.71 -11.43 6.67
N GLN A 134 -11.78 -11.40 5.86
CA GLN A 134 -13.01 -12.15 6.06
C GLN A 134 -13.34 -12.92 4.77
N GLY A 135 -12.93 -14.19 4.72
CA GLY A 135 -12.97 -14.98 3.48
C GLY A 135 -12.03 -14.39 2.43
N SER A 136 -12.51 -14.12 1.21
CA SER A 136 -11.71 -13.47 0.15
C SER A 136 -11.84 -11.95 0.11
N SER A 137 -12.44 -11.35 1.14
CA SER A 137 -12.73 -9.91 1.22
C SER A 137 -12.08 -9.28 2.45
N TRP A 138 -11.91 -7.96 2.41
CA TRP A 138 -11.51 -7.17 3.57
C TRP A 138 -12.73 -6.76 4.38
N ARG A 139 -12.65 -6.92 5.70
CA ARG A 139 -13.53 -6.24 6.65
C ARG A 139 -12.77 -5.08 7.27
N TYR A 140 -13.33 -3.89 7.14
CA TYR A 140 -12.75 -2.65 7.68
C TYR A 140 -13.43 -2.27 8.99
N GLU A 141 -12.63 -1.86 9.96
CA GLU A 141 -13.14 -1.21 11.16
C GLU A 141 -13.40 0.29 10.93
N SER A 142 -14.00 0.93 11.93
CA SER A 142 -14.31 2.36 11.90
C SER A 142 -13.07 3.22 11.67
N LEU A 143 -13.27 4.33 10.96
CA LEU A 143 -12.23 5.34 10.73
C LEU A 143 -11.90 6.08 12.04
N ILE A 144 -10.62 6.30 12.32
CA ILE A 144 -10.14 7.03 13.51
C ILE A 144 -9.36 8.26 13.06
N ASN A 145 -9.65 9.43 13.63
CA ASN A 145 -8.84 10.65 13.45
C ASN A 145 -7.76 10.70 14.55
N LEU A 146 -6.49 10.55 14.15
CA LEU A 146 -5.32 10.57 15.03
C LEU A 146 -4.82 11.99 15.32
N SER A 147 -5.19 12.97 14.51
CA SER A 147 -4.73 14.37 14.67
C SER A 147 -5.24 15.03 15.96
N SER A 148 -6.31 14.52 16.53
CA SER A 148 -6.80 14.96 17.86
C SER A 148 -5.75 14.80 18.98
N GLY A 149 -4.75 13.92 18.80
CA GLY A 149 -3.73 13.64 19.82
C GLY A 149 -2.40 14.41 19.67
N SER A 150 -2.16 15.14 18.57
CA SER A 150 -0.83 15.71 18.30
C SER A 150 -0.60 17.11 18.89
N GLY A 151 -1.67 17.83 19.26
CA GLY A 151 -1.59 19.23 19.71
C GLY A 151 -1.29 20.23 18.59
N PHE A 152 -1.11 19.78 17.35
CA PHE A 152 -0.96 20.62 16.17
C PHE A 152 -2.25 20.67 15.36
N ASN A 153 -2.55 21.85 14.80
CA ASN A 153 -3.76 22.06 13.99
C ASN A 153 -3.68 21.43 12.58
N GLN A 154 -2.50 20.96 12.18
CA GLN A 154 -2.24 20.42 10.86
C GLN A 154 -1.22 19.29 10.96
N ASN A 155 -1.49 18.17 10.30
CA ASN A 155 -0.66 16.97 10.32
C ASN A 155 -0.63 16.36 8.93
N TYR A 156 0.57 16.01 8.46
CA TYR A 156 0.84 15.66 7.08
C TYR A 156 1.75 14.44 7.00
N HIS A 157 1.72 13.75 5.85
CA HIS A 157 2.68 12.69 5.50
C HIS A 157 2.87 11.61 6.58
N PRO A 158 1.80 10.87 6.92
CA PRO A 158 1.90 9.85 7.95
C PRO A 158 2.83 8.71 7.51
N SER A 159 3.44 8.06 8.50
CA SER A 159 4.16 6.80 8.32
C SER A 159 3.70 5.83 9.40
N ILE A 160 3.75 4.53 9.09
CA ILE A 160 3.35 3.49 10.03
C ILE A 160 4.35 2.33 9.95
N SER A 161 4.64 1.75 11.11
CA SER A 161 5.39 0.51 11.24
C SER A 161 4.74 -0.36 12.30
N ILE A 162 4.84 -1.67 12.12
CA ILE A 162 4.44 -2.66 13.12
C ILE A 162 5.73 -3.28 13.64
N SER A 163 5.85 -3.36 14.96
CA SER A 163 6.83 -4.20 15.63
C SER A 163 6.14 -5.51 16.01
N ASP A 164 6.82 -6.63 15.82
CA ASP A 164 6.36 -7.94 16.26
C ASP A 164 6.59 -8.18 17.77
N GLY A 165 7.06 -7.15 18.50
CA GLY A 165 7.45 -7.24 19.90
C GLY A 165 8.75 -7.98 20.14
N SER A 166 9.42 -8.48 19.09
CA SER A 166 10.78 -8.99 19.17
C SER A 166 11.74 -7.80 19.05
N ASN A 167 12.71 -7.72 19.96
CA ASN A 167 13.81 -6.76 19.86
C ASN A 167 14.82 -7.21 18.79
N ALA A 168 14.36 -7.45 17.56
CA ALA A 168 15.24 -7.65 16.43
C ALA A 168 15.76 -6.28 16.00
N TYR A 169 16.93 -5.91 16.52
CA TYR A 169 17.67 -4.75 16.02
C TYR A 169 18.01 -5.00 14.55
N VAL A 170 17.36 -4.26 13.66
CA VAL A 170 17.74 -4.20 12.25
C VAL A 170 18.87 -3.17 12.17
N MET A 171 20.08 -3.63 11.82
CA MET A 171 21.24 -2.78 11.53
C MET A 171 21.33 -2.55 10.03
#